data_AF-A0A9P0LY71-F1
#
_entry.id   AF-A0A9P0LY71-F1
#
_cell.length_a   1.000
_cell.length_b   1.000
_cell.length_c   1.000
_cell.angle_alpha   90.00
_cell.angle_beta   90.00
_cell.angle_gamma   90.00
#
_symmetry.space_group_name_H-M   'P 1'
#
loop_
_entity.id
_entity.type
_entity.pdbx_description
1 polymer ?
#
loop_
_entity_poly.entity_id
_entity_poly.type
_entity_poly.pdbx_seq_one_letter_code
_entity_poly.pdbx_strand_id
1 'polypeptide(L)'
;MSVTTTVKTESKLKNKEQDIKKAVNSKNLDEVIQKVKAVDNSCSFEKCKARIELFAIECKFCDRRFCTSHGLPEIHGCGEAVRREEKRKMMHPNAKLNQEMISQAHTRLNMKLKQLRMERKKKK
;
A
#
# COMPACT_ATOMS: atom_id res chain seq x y z
N MET A 1 4.48 26.08 -4.97
CA MET A 1 3.99 25.07 -4.02
C MET A 1 4.94 23.90 -4.06
N SER A 2 5.86 23.85 -3.10
CA SER A 2 7.06 23.00 -3.14
C SER A 2 6.70 21.57 -2.74
N VAL A 3 6.74 20.66 -3.70
CA VAL A 3 6.50 19.22 -3.50
C VAL A 3 7.69 18.66 -2.72
N THR A 4 7.53 18.41 -1.42
CA THR A 4 8.59 17.81 -0.60
C THR A 4 8.72 16.34 -0.92
N THR A 5 9.55 16.02 -1.91
CA THR A 5 10.06 14.67 -2.16
C THR A 5 10.97 14.30 -0.99
N THR A 6 10.47 13.52 -0.03
CA THR A 6 11.30 13.01 1.08
C THR A 6 12.14 11.86 0.56
N VAL A 7 13.37 12.19 0.14
CA VAL A 7 14.44 11.23 -0.11
C VAL A 7 14.77 10.58 1.24
N LYS A 8 14.48 9.28 1.33
CA LYS A 8 14.74 8.45 2.50
C LYS A 8 16.24 8.48 2.83
N THR A 9 16.64 8.93 4.01
CA THR A 9 18.02 8.68 4.46
C THR A 9 18.12 7.26 4.99
N GLU A 10 18.82 6.41 4.24
CA GLU A 10 18.93 4.96 4.47
C GLU A 10 19.48 4.54 5.85
N SER A 11 20.15 5.44 6.57
CA SER A 11 20.91 5.14 7.80
C SER A 11 20.05 4.84 9.03
N LYS A 12 18.91 5.52 9.23
CA LYS A 12 18.06 5.30 10.43
C LYS A 12 17.22 4.03 10.37
N LEU A 13 16.80 3.61 9.18
CA LEU A 13 16.11 2.33 8.95
C LEU A 13 17.06 1.16 9.18
N LYS A 14 18.29 1.26 8.69
CA LYS A 14 19.36 0.26 8.89
C LYS A 14 19.65 0.02 10.38
N ASN A 15 19.65 1.06 11.22
CA ASN A 15 19.92 0.91 12.66
C ASN A 15 18.78 0.16 13.40
N LYS A 16 17.52 0.55 13.19
CA LYS A 16 16.37 -0.14 13.83
C LYS A 16 16.25 -1.60 13.39
N GLU A 17 16.50 -1.89 12.11
CA GLU A 17 16.54 -3.28 11.61
C GLU A 17 17.70 -4.09 12.22
N GLN A 18 18.86 -3.48 12.40
CA GLN A 18 20.00 -4.13 13.06
C GLN A 18 19.71 -4.45 14.53
N ASP A 19 19.00 -3.58 15.25
CA ASP A 19 18.66 -3.80 16.66
C ASP A 19 17.64 -4.91 16.88
N ILE A 20 16.72 -5.10 15.93
CA ILE A 20 15.78 -6.23 15.90
C ILE A 20 16.52 -7.51 15.52
N LYS A 21 17.36 -7.49 14.47
CA LYS A 21 18.17 -8.66 14.07
C LYS A 21 19.09 -9.15 15.20
N LYS A 22 19.70 -8.23 15.96
CA LYS A 22 20.51 -8.58 17.14
C LYS A 22 19.70 -9.25 18.25
N ALA A 23 18.46 -8.79 18.50
CA ALA A 23 17.57 -9.41 19.49
C ALA A 23 17.02 -10.78 19.04
N VAL A 24 16.78 -10.96 17.74
CA VAL A 24 16.38 -12.27 17.20
C VAL A 24 17.51 -13.29 17.38
N ASN A 25 18.77 -12.87 17.24
CA ASN A 25 19.93 -13.74 17.44
C ASN A 25 20.13 -14.18 18.90
N SER A 26 19.70 -13.39 19.90
CA SER A 26 19.80 -13.75 21.32
C SER A 26 18.75 -14.78 21.77
N LYS A 27 17.75 -15.11 20.93
CA LYS A 27 16.64 -16.05 21.22
C LYS A 27 15.80 -15.71 22.45
N ASN A 28 15.93 -14.49 22.98
CA ASN A 28 15.09 -13.99 24.06
C ASN A 28 13.80 -13.40 23.47
N LEU A 29 12.70 -14.15 23.56
CA LEU A 29 11.41 -13.74 22.99
C LEU A 29 10.92 -12.41 23.58
N ASP A 30 11.09 -12.19 24.89
CA ASP A 30 10.63 -10.98 25.57
C ASP A 30 11.34 -9.72 25.08
N GLU A 31 12.66 -9.80 24.83
CA GLU A 31 13.45 -8.67 24.31
C GLU A 31 13.01 -8.29 22.89
N VAL A 32 12.71 -9.29 22.05
CA VAL A 32 12.21 -9.07 20.69
C VAL A 32 10.84 -8.39 20.75
N ILE A 33 9.92 -8.89 21.58
CA ILE A 33 8.57 -8.34 21.73
C ILE A 33 8.64 -6.87 22.19
N GLN A 34 9.49 -6.54 23.16
CA GLN A 34 9.66 -5.17 23.65
C GLN A 34 10.17 -4.22 22.55
N LYS A 35 11.17 -4.65 21.77
CA LYS A 35 11.72 -3.84 20.68
C LYS A 35 10.72 -3.61 19.55
N VAL A 36 9.95 -4.63 19.18
CA VAL A 36 8.89 -4.50 18.16
C VAL A 36 7.82 -3.51 18.64
N LYS A 37 7.35 -3.65 19.89
CA LYS A 37 6.39 -2.71 20.49
C LYS A 37 6.90 -1.27 20.47
N ALA A 38 8.19 -1.04 20.78
CA ALA A 38 8.77 0.29 20.76
C ALA A 38 8.78 0.93 19.35
N VAL A 39 8.95 0.11 18.30
CA VAL A 39 8.87 0.59 16.91
C VAL A 39 7.43 0.91 16.54
N ASP A 40 6.48 0.03 16.88
CA ASP A 40 5.06 0.19 16.57
C ASP A 40 4.43 1.41 17.28
N ASN A 41 4.91 1.73 18.48
CA ASN A 41 4.47 2.87 19.28
C ASN A 41 5.06 4.21 18.80
N SER A 42 5.87 4.23 17.74
CA SER A 42 6.54 5.43 17.25
C SER A 42 6.02 5.86 15.87
N CYS A 43 6.00 7.17 15.62
CA CYS A 43 5.64 7.68 14.30
C CYS A 43 6.62 7.22 13.22
N SER A 44 6.08 6.67 12.14
CA SER A 44 6.86 6.26 10.97
C SER A 44 7.39 7.44 10.13
N PHE A 45 7.07 8.68 10.50
CA PHE A 45 7.58 9.88 9.83
C PHE A 45 8.98 10.27 10.34
N GLU A 46 9.94 10.46 9.44
CA GLU A 46 11.38 10.55 9.78
C GLU A 46 11.76 11.66 10.77
N LYS A 47 11.04 12.79 10.72
CA LYS A 47 11.27 13.95 11.60
C LYS A 47 10.39 13.95 12.84
N CYS A 48 9.47 13.00 12.97
CA CYS A 48 8.54 12.94 14.09
C CYS A 48 9.04 11.96 15.15
N LYS A 49 9.04 12.40 16.41
CA LYS A 49 9.33 11.56 17.59
C LYS A 49 8.08 11.37 18.46
N ALA A 50 6.90 11.66 17.94
CA ALA A 50 5.66 11.49 18.67
C ALA A 50 5.42 10.00 18.95
N ARG A 51 4.96 9.72 20.18
CA ARG A 51 4.46 8.40 20.55
C ARG A 51 3.01 8.27 20.11
N ILE A 52 2.67 7.07 19.67
CA ILE A 52 1.39 6.72 19.06
C ILE A 52 0.76 5.54 19.82
N GLU A 53 1.03 5.45 21.13
CA GLU A 53 0.54 4.35 21.98
C GLU A 53 -0.99 4.34 22.08
N LEU A 54 -1.62 5.52 22.06
CA LEU A 54 -3.07 5.66 22.25
C LEU A 54 -3.85 5.75 20.94
N PHE A 55 -3.35 6.54 19.98
CA PHE A 55 -4.08 6.84 18.74
C PHE A 55 -3.14 6.84 17.55
N ALA A 56 -3.24 5.78 16.73
CA ALA A 56 -2.52 5.61 15.49
C ALA A 56 -3.44 5.72 14.29
N ILE A 57 -3.01 6.46 13.27
CA ILE A 57 -3.65 6.45 11.96
C ILE A 57 -2.82 5.53 11.06
N GLU A 58 -3.46 4.49 10.55
CA GLU A 58 -2.85 3.55 9.60
C GLU A 58 -3.15 3.99 8.16
N CYS A 59 -2.12 4.09 7.33
CA CYS A 59 -2.26 4.45 5.92
C CYS A 59 -2.54 3.22 5.05
N LYS A 60 -3.65 3.21 4.30
CA LYS A 60 -4.06 2.11 3.41
C LYS A 60 -3.12 1.80 2.24
N PHE A 61 -2.16 2.68 1.95
CA PHE A 61 -1.26 2.55 0.80
C PHE A 61 0.14 2.07 1.16
N CYS A 62 0.58 2.31 2.40
CA CYS A 62 1.91 1.93 2.86
C CYS A 62 1.90 1.11 4.15
N ASP A 63 0.73 0.88 4.74
CA ASP A 63 0.48 0.10 5.96
C ASP A 63 1.36 0.51 7.15
N ARG A 64 1.69 1.79 7.22
CA ARG A 64 2.47 2.40 8.32
C ARG A 64 1.56 3.19 9.25
N ARG A 65 1.99 3.26 10.51
CA ARG A 65 1.34 4.03 11.58
C ARG A 65 1.92 5.43 11.72
N PHE A 66 1.03 6.41 11.77
CA PHE A 66 1.37 7.83 11.91
C PHE A 66 0.55 8.50 13.02
N CYS A 67 1.09 9.59 13.56
CA CYS A 67 0.39 10.43 14.53
C CYS A 67 -0.67 11.30 13.82
N THR A 68 -1.55 11.92 14.58
CA THR A 68 -2.63 12.78 14.06
C THR A 68 -2.15 13.88 13.11
N SER A 69 -0.94 14.43 13.33
CA SER A 69 -0.35 15.44 12.45
C SER A 69 0.23 14.91 11.13
N HIS A 70 0.61 13.63 11.05
CA HIS A 70 1.23 13.02 9.85
C HIS A 70 0.37 11.91 9.22
N GLY A 71 -0.87 11.75 9.68
CA GLY A 71 -1.79 10.71 9.21
C GLY A 71 -2.27 10.90 7.77
N LEU A 72 -2.19 12.11 7.23
CA LEU A 72 -2.63 12.39 5.86
C LEU A 72 -1.63 11.81 4.84
N PRO A 73 -2.11 11.08 3.81
CA PRO A 73 -1.26 10.48 2.79
C PRO A 73 -0.40 11.46 2.00
N GLU A 74 -0.84 12.71 1.83
CA GLU A 74 -0.05 13.76 1.18
C GLU A 74 1.25 14.09 1.95
N ILE A 75 1.23 13.98 3.27
CA ILE A 75 2.35 14.42 4.14
C ILE A 75 3.49 13.41 4.13
N HIS A 76 3.18 12.12 4.05
CA HIS A 76 4.18 11.04 4.04
C HIS A 76 4.43 10.45 2.63
N GLY A 77 3.97 11.14 1.57
CA GLY A 77 4.29 10.80 0.18
C GLY A 77 3.40 9.75 -0.48
N CYS A 78 2.33 9.31 0.18
CA CYS A 78 1.30 8.44 -0.42
C CYS A 78 0.24 9.19 -1.23
N GLY A 79 0.35 10.51 -1.37
CA GLY A 79 -0.63 11.35 -2.07
C GLY A 79 -0.86 10.98 -3.54
N GLU A 80 0.18 10.57 -4.26
CA GLU A 80 0.03 10.12 -5.65
C GLU A 80 -0.82 8.84 -5.76
N ALA A 81 -0.70 7.94 -4.79
CA ALA A 81 -1.48 6.71 -4.76
C ALA A 81 -2.97 6.99 -4.52
N VAL A 82 -3.27 7.91 -3.60
CA VAL A 82 -4.63 8.43 -3.36
C VAL A 82 -5.17 9.06 -4.62
N ARG A 83 -4.42 9.99 -5.24
CA ARG A 83 -4.84 10.69 -6.45
C ARG A 83 -5.18 9.72 -7.58
N ARG A 84 -4.39 8.67 -7.74
CA ARG A 84 -4.63 7.62 -8.74
C ARG A 84 -5.90 6.83 -8.42
N GLU A 85 -6.10 6.46 -7.17
CA GLU A 85 -7.28 5.70 -6.74
C GLU A 85 -8.56 6.53 -6.92
N GLU A 86 -8.57 7.78 -6.46
CA GLU A 86 -9.70 8.68 -6.58
C GLU A 86 -10.01 9.01 -8.05
N LYS A 87 -8.98 9.21 -8.88
CA LYS A 87 -9.17 9.34 -10.33
C LYS A 87 -9.82 8.10 -10.93
N ARG A 88 -9.40 6.89 -10.52
CA ARG A 88 -10.02 5.64 -10.99
C ARG A 88 -11.48 5.53 -10.56
N LYS A 89 -11.80 5.88 -9.32
CA LYS A 89 -13.19 5.90 -8.80
C LYS A 89 -14.05 6.91 -9.55
N MET A 90 -13.51 8.09 -9.82
CA MET A 90 -14.22 9.15 -10.56
C MET A 90 -14.44 8.78 -12.03
N MET A 91 -13.46 8.16 -12.70
CA MET A 91 -13.59 7.71 -14.08
C MET A 91 -14.54 6.51 -14.23
N HIS A 92 -14.67 5.68 -13.18
CA HIS A 92 -15.56 4.52 -13.14
C HIS A 92 -16.48 4.57 -11.92
N PRO A 93 -17.47 5.49 -11.88
CA PRO A 93 -18.32 5.69 -10.71
C PRO A 93 -19.18 4.44 -10.40
N ASN A 94 -19.47 3.62 -11.40
CA ASN A 94 -20.21 2.36 -11.28
C ASN A 94 -19.34 1.12 -11.59
N ALA A 95 -18.13 1.04 -11.02
CA ALA A 95 -17.25 -0.12 -11.19
C ALA A 95 -17.76 -1.40 -10.49
N LYS A 96 -18.89 -1.36 -9.78
CA LYS A 96 -19.63 -2.57 -9.40
C LYS A 96 -20.57 -2.95 -10.55
N LEU A 97 -20.01 -3.25 -11.72
CA LEU A 97 -20.76 -4.02 -12.72
C LEU A 97 -21.13 -5.36 -12.06
N ASN A 98 -22.40 -5.75 -12.14
CA ASN A 98 -22.87 -7.03 -11.61
C ASN A 98 -21.90 -8.14 -12.05
N GLN A 99 -21.42 -8.96 -11.11
CA GLN A 99 -20.45 -10.03 -11.39
C GLN A 99 -20.94 -10.93 -12.54
N GLU A 100 -22.25 -11.11 -12.64
CA GLU A 100 -22.94 -11.80 -13.74
C GLU A 100 -22.84 -11.09 -15.09
N MET A 101 -22.94 -9.76 -15.15
CA MET A 101 -22.76 -9.03 -16.41
C MET A 101 -21.32 -9.09 -16.90
N ILE A 102 -20.34 -9.08 -15.98
CA ILE A 102 -18.92 -9.22 -16.33
C ILE A 102 -18.66 -10.63 -16.89
N SER A 103 -19.20 -11.68 -16.26
CA SER A 103 -19.03 -13.06 -16.74
C SER A 103 -19.70 -13.27 -18.10
N GLN A 104 -20.91 -12.71 -18.30
CA GLN A 104 -21.61 -12.75 -19.59
C GLN A 104 -20.86 -11.98 -20.70
N ALA A 105 -20.26 -10.83 -20.39
CA ALA A 105 -19.44 -10.09 -21.35
C ALA A 105 -18.20 -10.91 -21.75
N HIS A 106 -17.55 -11.55 -20.77
CA HIS A 106 -16.37 -12.38 -21.00
C HIS A 106 -16.68 -13.64 -21.84
N THR A 107 -17.82 -14.29 -21.62
CA THR A 107 -18.24 -15.44 -22.45
C THR A 107 -18.55 -15.02 -23.88
N ARG A 108 -19.29 -13.91 -24.08
CA ARG A 108 -19.56 -13.35 -25.42
C ARG A 108 -18.28 -13.03 -26.18
N LEU A 109 -17.31 -12.40 -25.51
CA LEU A 109 -16.02 -12.06 -26.10
C LEU A 109 -15.27 -13.33 -26.52
N ASN A 110 -15.21 -14.35 -25.65
CA ASN A 110 -14.57 -15.61 -25.97
C ASN A 110 -15.22 -16.34 -27.15
N MET A 111 -16.55 -16.33 -27.24
CA MET A 111 -17.27 -16.89 -28.39
C MET A 111 -16.92 -16.16 -29.68
N LYS A 112 -16.87 -14.82 -29.66
CA LYS A 112 -16.48 -14.02 -30.83
C LYS A 112 -15.03 -14.26 -31.24
N LEU A 113 -14.11 -14.38 -30.28
CA LEU A 113 -12.71 -14.73 -30.57
C LEU A 113 -12.59 -16.13 -31.21
N LYS A 114 -13.36 -17.12 -30.73
CA LYS A 114 -13.41 -18.45 -31.36
C LYS A 114 -13.94 -18.36 -32.79
N GLN A 115 -15.02 -17.63 -33.02
CA GLN A 115 -15.58 -17.44 -34.35
C GLN A 115 -14.56 -16.81 -35.31
N LEU A 116 -13.92 -15.71 -34.91
CA LEU A 116 -12.87 -15.04 -35.69
C LEU A 116 -11.68 -15.97 -35.97
N ARG A 117 -11.30 -16.83 -35.01
CA ARG A 117 -10.26 -17.85 -35.24
C ARG A 117 -10.67 -18.86 -36.29
N MET A 118 -11.93 -19.31 -36.29
CA MET A 118 -12.44 -20.26 -37.29
C MET A 118 -12.55 -19.63 -38.67
N GLU A 119 -13.00 -18.38 -38.77
CA GLU A 119 -13.05 -17.62 -40.03
C GLU A 119 -11.66 -17.44 -40.64
N ARG A 120 -10.63 -17.16 -39.82
CA ARG A 120 -9.24 -17.10 -40.29
C ARG A 120 -8.72 -18.45 -40.79
N LYS A 121 -9.12 -19.56 -40.17
CA LYS A 121 -8.75 -20.91 -40.61
C LYS A 121 -9.44 -21.32 -41.91
N LYS A 122 -10.67 -20.87 -42.15
CA LYS A 122 -11.43 -21.14 -43.38
C LYS A 122 -10.97 -20.34 -44.60
N LYS A 123 -10.24 -19.23 -44.38
CA LYS A 123 -9.66 -18.39 -45.45
C LYS A 123 -8.25 -18.83 -45.89
N LYS A 124 -7.67 -19.84 -45.27
CA LYS A 124 -6.48 -20.57 -45.72
C LYS A 124 -6.92 -21.86 -46.38
#